data_AF-A0A920Q2V7-F1
#
_entry.id   AF-A0A920Q2V7-F1
#
_cell.length_a   1.000
_cell.length_b   1.000
_cell.length_c   1.000
_cell.angle_alpha   90.00
_cell.angle_beta   90.00
_cell.angle_gamma   90.00
#
_symmetry.space_group_name_H-M   'P 1'
#
loop_
_entity.id
_entity.type
_entity.pdbx_description
1 polymer ?
#
loop_
_entity_poly.entity_id
_entity_poly.type
_entity_poly.pdbx_seq_one_letter_code
_entity_poly.pdbx_strand_id
1 'polypeptide(L)'
;MSHERGTNPRQLVIHSQLLDELVRLAKGVRDRQDSRTSSRLAQAFVELRVFQLQNWRALSRLQSGKTPGGETTTAKLYWSEMSQRFHATAMQVLADAAPLWKGATDNPGDGRWQRSWLYYRAASIFAGTKRSRGPSSGSARSVCHESDGAERRPPCPKKSLPKFEAIIYEVTGPVATITLDRPEMANAQNTQLIDEGDAAFDLADADDLVRVVVLCRKG
;
A
#
# COMPACT_ATOMS: atom_id res chain seq x y z
N MET A 1 18.53 -13.29 -17.47
CA MET A 1 17.78 -12.09 -17.92
C MET A 1 17.19 -11.34 -16.71
N SER A 2 18.04 -10.80 -15.83
CA SER A 2 17.62 -10.30 -14.50
C SER A 2 17.67 -8.76 -14.35
N HIS A 3 17.92 -8.04 -15.44
CA HIS A 3 18.33 -6.61 -15.40
C HIS A 3 17.17 -5.61 -15.52
N GLU A 4 15.95 -6.04 -15.86
CA GLU A 4 14.75 -5.18 -15.81
C GLU A 4 14.29 -4.86 -14.37
N ARG A 5 14.80 -5.56 -13.36
CA ARG A 5 14.27 -5.52 -11.98
C ARG A 5 14.80 -4.38 -11.12
N GLY A 6 15.76 -3.59 -11.61
CA GLY A 6 16.41 -2.52 -10.87
C GLY A 6 15.86 -1.12 -11.13
N THR A 7 15.29 -0.91 -12.31
CA THR A 7 14.81 0.39 -12.77
C THR A 7 13.29 0.35 -12.80
N ASN A 8 12.63 1.31 -12.18
CA ASN A 8 11.16 1.38 -12.18
C ASN A 8 10.67 2.71 -12.77
N PRO A 9 10.86 2.92 -14.08
CA PRO A 9 10.47 4.16 -14.74
C PRO A 9 8.96 4.38 -14.70
N ARG A 10 8.16 3.31 -14.70
CA ARG A 10 6.70 3.39 -14.51
C ARG A 10 6.34 3.99 -13.14
N GLN A 11 6.97 3.52 -12.06
CA GLN A 11 6.72 4.07 -10.73
C GLN A 11 7.17 5.53 -10.60
N LEU A 12 8.23 5.94 -11.30
CA LEU A 12 8.64 7.34 -11.34
C LEU A 12 7.56 8.22 -11.97
N VAL A 13 6.97 7.80 -13.09
CA VAL A 13 5.88 8.53 -13.75
C VAL A 13 4.65 8.62 -12.86
N ILE A 14 4.25 7.50 -12.24
CA ILE A 14 3.10 7.45 -11.32
C ILE A 14 3.30 8.43 -10.15
N HIS A 15 4.45 8.40 -9.49
CA HIS A 15 4.73 9.29 -8.36
C HIS A 15 4.88 10.76 -8.77
N SER A 16 5.34 11.04 -9.99
CA SER A 16 5.39 12.41 -10.53
C SER A 16 3.99 12.98 -10.72
N GLN A 17 3.09 12.23 -11.34
CA GLN A 17 1.70 12.63 -11.53
C GLN A 17 0.97 12.80 -10.18
N LEU A 18 1.20 11.87 -9.25
CA LEU A 18 0.69 11.96 -7.88
C LEU A 18 1.20 13.23 -7.19
N LEU A 19 2.49 13.55 -7.27
CA LEU A 19 3.03 14.74 -6.62
C LEU A 19 2.35 16.02 -7.15
N ASP A 20 2.18 16.13 -8.45
CA ASP A 20 1.52 17.29 -9.07
C ASP A 20 0.04 17.41 -8.65
N GLU A 21 -0.66 16.28 -8.54
CA GLU A 21 -2.03 16.24 -8.01
C GLU A 21 -2.06 16.62 -6.53
N LEU A 22 -1.14 16.10 -5.72
CA LEU A 22 -1.09 16.37 -4.30
C LEU A 22 -0.81 17.84 -3.99
N VAL A 23 0.11 18.46 -4.75
CA VAL A 23 0.39 19.90 -4.64
C VAL A 23 -0.84 20.72 -5.03
N ARG A 24 -1.59 20.31 -6.06
CA ARG A 24 -2.85 20.97 -6.43
C ARG A 24 -3.90 20.86 -5.32
N LEU A 25 -4.05 19.67 -4.73
CA LEU A 25 -4.96 19.44 -3.59
C LEU A 25 -4.59 20.29 -2.37
N ALA A 26 -3.30 20.36 -2.04
CA ALA A 26 -2.82 21.19 -0.94
C ALA A 26 -3.12 22.69 -1.18
N LYS A 27 -2.96 23.17 -2.42
CA LYS A 27 -3.28 24.56 -2.82
C LYS A 27 -4.77 24.88 -2.81
N GLY A 28 -5.63 23.89 -3.06
CA GLY A 28 -7.08 24.07 -3.13
C GLY A 28 -7.74 24.37 -1.78
N VAL A 29 -7.05 24.16 -0.65
CA VAL A 29 -7.61 24.35 0.69
C VAL A 29 -6.73 25.25 1.53
N ARG A 30 -7.25 26.43 1.89
CA ARG A 30 -6.51 27.47 2.64
C ARG A 30 -5.90 26.95 3.95
N ASP A 31 -6.58 26.04 4.63
CA ASP A 31 -6.12 25.49 5.92
C ASP A 31 -4.97 24.47 5.77
N ARG A 32 -4.71 24.00 4.54
CA ARG A 32 -3.63 23.04 4.21
C ARG A 32 -2.33 23.72 3.76
N GLN A 33 -2.27 25.05 3.87
CA GLN A 33 -1.12 25.88 3.50
C GLN A 33 -0.23 26.22 4.71
N ASP A 34 -0.11 25.31 5.68
CA ASP A 34 0.81 25.52 6.80
C ASP A 34 2.28 25.24 6.39
N SER A 35 3.21 25.78 7.17
CA SER A 35 4.66 25.63 6.92
C SER A 35 5.10 24.16 6.97
N ARG A 36 4.42 23.34 7.79
CA ARG A 36 4.71 21.92 7.95
C ARG A 36 4.32 21.13 6.69
N THR A 37 3.12 21.32 6.15
CA THR A 37 2.67 20.68 4.91
C THR A 37 3.56 21.09 3.74
N SER A 38 3.90 22.38 3.63
CA SER A 38 4.81 22.90 2.61
C SER A 38 6.19 22.22 2.68
N SER A 39 6.75 22.10 3.88
CA SER A 39 8.04 21.43 4.11
C SER A 39 8.00 19.95 3.72
N ARG A 40 6.89 19.26 4.00
CA ARG A 40 6.72 17.84 3.65
C ARG A 40 6.52 17.61 2.15
N LEU A 41 5.79 18.50 1.47
CA LEU A 41 5.66 18.46 0.02
C LEU A 41 7.00 18.74 -0.67
N ALA A 42 7.80 19.67 -0.13
CA ALA A 42 9.16 19.91 -0.59
C ALA A 42 10.05 18.66 -0.40
N GLN A 43 9.98 18.01 0.76
CA GLN A 43 10.70 16.76 1.01
C GLN A 43 10.26 15.66 0.03
N ALA A 44 8.96 15.49 -0.20
CA ALA A 44 8.43 14.53 -1.16
C ALA A 44 8.93 14.79 -2.59
N PHE A 45 9.01 16.06 -3.00
CA PHE A 45 9.61 16.45 -4.28
C PHE A 45 11.09 16.06 -4.36
N VAL A 46 11.88 16.38 -3.34
CA VAL A 46 13.32 16.06 -3.30
C VAL A 46 13.53 14.54 -3.39
N GLU A 47 12.79 13.75 -2.60
CA GLU A 47 12.94 12.30 -2.63
C GLU A 47 12.57 11.70 -4.00
N LEU A 48 11.53 12.21 -4.66
CA LEU A 48 11.18 11.80 -6.00
C LEU A 48 12.29 12.12 -7.02
N ARG A 49 12.98 13.26 -6.88
CA ARG A 49 14.12 13.61 -7.73
C ARG A 49 15.34 12.72 -7.47
N VAL A 50 15.59 12.33 -6.22
CA VAL A 50 16.61 11.34 -5.91
C VAL A 50 16.26 9.99 -6.57
N PHE A 51 15.01 9.57 -6.51
CA PHE A 51 14.55 8.36 -7.19
C PHE A 51 14.71 8.45 -8.72
N GLN A 52 14.41 9.61 -9.31
CA GLN A 52 14.65 9.86 -10.73
C GLN A 52 16.13 9.71 -11.10
N LEU A 53 17.03 10.30 -10.31
CA LEU A 53 18.47 10.22 -10.54
C LEU A 53 18.99 8.79 -10.40
N GLN A 54 18.47 8.01 -9.46
CA GLN A 54 18.80 6.57 -9.33
C GLN A 54 18.38 5.79 -10.58
N ASN A 55 17.17 6.04 -11.10
CA ASN A 55 16.70 5.41 -12.34
C ASN A 55 17.56 5.80 -13.55
N TRP A 56 17.90 7.09 -13.70
CA TRP A 56 18.78 7.54 -14.78
C TRP A 56 20.17 6.93 -14.70
N ARG A 57 20.77 6.87 -13.49
CA ARG A 57 22.06 6.21 -13.29
C ARG A 57 22.02 4.74 -13.69
N ALA A 58 20.96 4.02 -13.32
CA ALA A 58 20.78 2.62 -13.71
C ALA A 58 20.68 2.47 -15.25
N LEU A 59 19.90 3.34 -15.90
CA LEU A 59 19.77 3.36 -17.37
C LEU A 59 21.07 3.71 -18.08
N SER A 60 21.80 4.74 -17.65
CA SER A 60 23.10 5.12 -18.23
C SER A 60 24.11 3.98 -18.17
N ARG A 61 24.12 3.22 -17.07
CA ARG A 61 24.99 2.04 -16.92
C ARG A 61 24.58 0.92 -17.87
N LEU A 62 23.28 0.63 -17.97
CA LEU A 62 22.76 -0.36 -18.92
C LEU A 62 23.11 0.00 -20.37
N GLN A 63 22.92 1.26 -20.76
CA GLN A 63 23.29 1.77 -22.08
C GLN A 63 24.80 1.66 -22.35
N SER A 64 25.63 1.80 -21.31
CA SER A 64 27.08 1.64 -21.41
C SER A 64 27.54 0.17 -21.35
N GLY A 65 26.63 -0.81 -21.43
CA GLY A 65 26.93 -2.24 -21.33
C GLY A 65 27.37 -2.71 -19.94
N LYS A 66 27.24 -1.87 -18.91
CA LYS A 66 27.61 -2.21 -17.52
C LYS A 66 26.42 -2.82 -16.81
N THR A 67 26.62 -3.97 -16.18
CA THR A 67 25.58 -4.62 -15.38
C THR A 67 25.24 -3.78 -14.13
N PRO A 68 23.96 -3.54 -13.82
CA PRO A 68 23.54 -2.97 -12.54
C PRO A 68 23.98 -3.88 -11.40
N GLY A 69 24.75 -3.35 -10.44
CA GLY A 69 25.23 -4.09 -9.26
C GLY A 69 24.25 -4.04 -8.09
N GLY A 70 24.77 -4.12 -6.85
CA GLY A 70 23.97 -4.04 -5.61
C GLY A 70 23.12 -2.77 -5.42
N GLU A 71 23.29 -1.78 -6.30
CA GLU A 71 22.47 -0.57 -6.42
C GLU A 71 20.97 -0.89 -6.58
N THR A 72 20.60 -2.05 -7.14
CA THR A 72 19.20 -2.46 -7.33
C THR A 72 18.46 -2.73 -6.02
N THR A 73 19.15 -3.25 -5.00
CA THR A 73 18.54 -3.52 -3.68
C THR A 73 18.34 -2.22 -2.92
N THR A 74 19.33 -1.33 -2.98
CA THR A 74 19.23 0.03 -2.40
C THR A 74 18.11 0.83 -3.06
N ALA A 75 17.96 0.76 -4.39
CA ALA A 75 16.89 1.45 -5.11
C ALA A 75 15.49 0.96 -4.70
N LYS A 76 15.32 -0.35 -4.47
CA LYS A 76 14.05 -0.93 -4.02
C LYS A 76 13.67 -0.50 -2.61
N LEU A 77 14.63 -0.56 -1.68
CA LEU A 77 14.41 -0.10 -0.31
C LEU A 77 14.09 1.40 -0.30
N TYR A 78 14.87 2.19 -1.04
CA TYR A 78 14.63 3.62 -1.14
C TYR A 78 13.24 3.92 -1.69
N TRP A 79 12.84 3.26 -2.78
CA TRP A 79 11.52 3.42 -3.38
C TRP A 79 10.40 3.07 -2.41
N SER A 80 10.49 1.95 -1.69
CA SER A 80 9.41 1.51 -0.80
C SER A 80 9.25 2.45 0.40
N GLU A 81 10.35 2.96 0.94
CA GLU A 81 10.31 3.93 2.03
C GLU A 81 9.85 5.32 1.57
N MET A 82 10.35 5.80 0.43
CA MET A 82 9.91 7.04 -0.20
C MET A 82 8.41 7.00 -0.46
N SER A 83 7.91 5.92 -1.08
CA SER A 83 6.50 5.79 -1.43
C SER A 83 5.62 5.80 -0.18
N GLN A 84 6.06 5.18 0.92
CA GLN A 84 5.34 5.26 2.21
C GLN A 84 5.32 6.67 2.79
N ARG A 85 6.47 7.37 2.84
CA ARG A 85 6.53 8.75 3.34
C ARG A 85 5.70 9.70 2.50
N PHE A 86 5.72 9.51 1.18
CA PHE A 86 4.91 10.25 0.22
C PHE A 86 3.41 10.06 0.53
N HIS A 87 2.94 8.81 0.60
CA HIS A 87 1.52 8.56 0.83
C HIS A 87 1.08 8.89 2.26
N ALA A 88 1.96 8.80 3.26
CA ALA A 88 1.68 9.31 4.60
C ALA A 88 1.49 10.84 4.60
N THR A 89 2.27 11.56 3.78
CA THR A 89 2.07 13.00 3.56
C THR A 89 0.77 13.25 2.80
N ALA A 90 0.42 12.41 1.83
CA ALA A 90 -0.86 12.50 1.15
C ALA A 90 -2.04 12.40 2.12
N MET A 91 -2.05 11.42 3.03
CA MET A 91 -3.10 11.30 4.05
C MET A 91 -3.19 12.54 4.95
N GLN A 92 -2.07 13.18 5.28
CA GLN A 92 -2.08 14.43 6.04
C GLN A 92 -2.66 15.60 5.25
N VAL A 93 -2.35 15.68 3.95
CA VAL A 93 -2.96 16.66 3.04
C VAL A 93 -4.45 16.37 2.85
N LEU A 94 -4.91 15.13 2.89
CA LEU A 94 -6.35 14.84 2.84
C LEU A 94 -7.07 15.27 4.13
N ALA A 95 -6.37 15.33 5.27
CA ALA A 95 -6.92 15.73 6.57
C ALA A 95 -8.25 15.00 6.88
N ASP A 96 -9.34 15.73 7.05
CA ASP A 96 -10.67 15.17 7.37
C ASP A 96 -11.23 14.26 6.28
N ALA A 97 -10.73 14.35 5.04
CA ALA A 97 -11.10 13.46 3.95
C ALA A 97 -10.28 12.16 3.93
N ALA A 98 -9.23 12.03 4.74
CA ALA A 98 -8.39 10.83 4.78
C ALA A 98 -9.16 9.52 5.08
N PRO A 99 -10.18 9.48 5.98
CA PRO A 99 -10.96 8.27 6.21
C PRO A 99 -12.03 7.99 5.14
N LEU A 100 -12.30 8.93 4.22
CA LEU A 100 -13.31 8.74 3.18
C LEU A 100 -12.82 7.70 2.17
N TRP A 101 -13.67 6.72 1.88
CA TRP A 101 -13.36 5.67 0.91
C TRP A 101 -14.00 5.96 -0.46
N LYS A 102 -13.73 5.10 -1.45
CA LYS A 102 -14.28 5.22 -2.80
C LYS A 102 -15.81 5.35 -2.76
N GLY A 103 -16.37 6.25 -3.56
CA GLY A 103 -17.82 6.51 -3.61
C GLY A 103 -18.34 7.42 -2.50
N ALA A 104 -17.52 7.81 -1.52
CA ALA A 104 -17.93 8.79 -0.52
C ALA A 104 -17.97 10.21 -1.11
N THR A 105 -18.99 10.98 -0.75
CA THR A 105 -19.13 12.39 -1.12
C THR A 105 -17.93 13.19 -0.63
N ASP A 106 -17.48 14.16 -1.44
CA ASP A 106 -16.36 15.06 -1.14
C ASP A 106 -15.01 14.37 -0.88
N ASN A 107 -14.80 13.14 -1.38
CA ASN A 107 -13.53 12.44 -1.29
C ASN A 107 -12.57 12.83 -2.43
N PRO A 108 -11.47 13.56 -2.17
CA PRO A 108 -10.51 13.91 -3.22
C PRO A 108 -9.86 12.65 -3.80
N GLY A 109 -9.89 12.54 -5.13
CA GLY A 109 -9.31 11.39 -5.83
C GLY A 109 -10.10 10.08 -5.67
N ASP A 110 -11.33 10.13 -5.16
CA ASP A 110 -12.28 9.00 -5.11
C ASP A 110 -11.67 7.69 -4.59
N GLY A 111 -11.05 7.76 -3.40
CA GLY A 111 -10.44 6.61 -2.73
C GLY A 111 -9.06 6.22 -3.26
N ARG A 112 -8.54 6.84 -4.33
CA ARG A 112 -7.23 6.49 -4.91
C ARG A 112 -6.08 6.72 -3.92
N TRP A 113 -6.11 7.80 -3.15
CA TRP A 113 -5.05 8.13 -2.20
C TRP A 113 -4.97 7.12 -1.06
N GLN A 114 -6.13 6.71 -0.56
CA GLN A 114 -6.30 5.74 0.52
C GLN A 114 -5.89 4.34 0.04
N ARG A 115 -6.31 3.95 -1.16
CA ARG A 115 -5.89 2.70 -1.82
C ARG A 115 -4.37 2.65 -2.00
N SER A 116 -3.78 3.71 -2.58
CA SER A 116 -2.32 3.78 -2.73
C SER A 116 -1.60 3.76 -1.37
N TRP A 117 -2.13 4.44 -0.36
CA TRP A 117 -1.54 4.41 0.98
C TRP A 117 -1.53 3.00 1.59
N LEU A 118 -2.63 2.24 1.50
CA LEU A 118 -2.67 0.84 1.93
C LEU A 118 -1.69 -0.02 1.12
N TYR A 119 -1.66 0.15 -0.21
CA TYR A 119 -0.73 -0.55 -1.09
C TYR A 119 0.74 -0.28 -0.75
N TYR A 120 1.13 0.96 -0.46
CA TYR A 120 2.54 1.28 -0.15
C TYR A 120 2.93 0.97 1.30
N ARG A 121 1.98 1.02 2.25
CA ARG A 121 2.18 0.45 3.59
C ARG A 121 2.53 -1.03 3.49
N ALA A 122 1.78 -1.73 2.66
CA ALA A 122 2.01 -3.11 2.33
C ALA A 122 3.37 -3.34 1.66
N ALA A 123 3.76 -2.47 0.70
CA ALA A 123 5.02 -2.52 -0.08
C ALA A 123 6.27 -2.84 0.78
N SER A 124 6.32 -2.35 2.02
CA SER A 124 7.40 -2.60 2.99
C SER A 124 7.56 -4.07 3.40
N ILE A 125 6.45 -4.80 3.48
CA ILE A 125 6.41 -6.24 3.81
C ILE A 125 6.93 -7.06 2.61
N PHE A 126 6.75 -6.55 1.38
CA PHE A 126 7.22 -7.21 0.16
C PHE A 126 8.69 -6.90 -0.19
N ALA A 127 9.24 -5.77 0.27
CA ALA A 127 10.57 -5.29 -0.13
C ALA A 127 11.75 -5.86 0.69
N GLY A 128 11.48 -6.75 1.65
CA GLY A 128 12.51 -7.44 2.44
C GLY A 128 12.84 -6.76 3.78
N THR A 129 12.16 -7.24 4.83
CA THR A 129 12.50 -7.25 6.27
C THR A 129 12.26 -6.00 7.14
N LYS A 130 11.31 -6.16 8.09
CA LYS A 130 11.57 -5.98 9.52
C LYS A 130 11.17 -7.26 10.25
N ARG A 131 12.06 -7.72 11.12
CA ARG A 131 12.01 -8.95 11.92
C ARG A 131 10.68 -9.07 12.68
N SER A 132 9.85 -10.04 12.35
CA SER A 132 8.79 -10.53 13.23
C SER A 132 9.48 -11.26 14.40
N ARG A 133 9.76 -10.54 15.49
CA ARG A 133 9.93 -11.18 16.80
C ARG A 133 8.53 -11.48 17.30
N GLY A 134 8.02 -12.68 16.98
CA GLY A 134 6.82 -13.18 17.62
C GLY A 134 7.04 -13.27 19.13
N PRO A 135 6.06 -12.91 19.98
CA PRO A 135 6.10 -13.32 21.36
C PRO A 135 5.90 -14.84 21.40
N SER A 136 6.79 -15.49 22.15
CA SER A 136 6.70 -16.87 22.58
C SER A 136 5.32 -17.17 23.16
N SER A 137 4.78 -18.32 22.77
CA SER A 137 3.84 -19.16 23.52
C SER A 137 3.41 -18.61 24.88
N GLY A 138 2.19 -18.08 24.94
CA GLY A 138 1.52 -17.71 26.18
C GLY A 138 0.06 -18.11 26.08
N SER A 139 -0.28 -19.22 26.75
CA SER A 139 -1.64 -19.66 27.02
C SER A 139 -2.47 -18.49 27.58
N ALA A 140 -3.48 -18.04 26.84
CA ALA A 140 -4.48 -17.09 27.33
C ALA A 140 -5.85 -17.78 27.32
N ARG A 141 -6.31 -18.08 28.53
CA ARG A 141 -7.59 -18.70 28.84
C ARG A 141 -8.75 -17.80 28.39
N SER A 142 -9.81 -18.45 27.94
CA SER A 142 -11.12 -17.85 27.69
C SER A 142 -11.61 -17.06 28.90
N VAL A 143 -12.00 -15.80 28.67
CA VAL A 143 -13.00 -15.13 29.48
C VAL A 143 -14.06 -14.63 28.50
N CYS A 144 -15.14 -15.40 28.38
CA CYS A 144 -16.35 -14.98 27.70
C CYS A 144 -17.08 -14.02 28.66
N HIS A 145 -17.25 -12.76 28.26
CA HIS A 145 -18.28 -11.92 28.83
C HIS A 145 -19.53 -12.08 27.95
N GLU A 146 -20.54 -12.76 28.47
CA GLU A 146 -21.89 -12.71 27.94
C GLU A 146 -22.42 -11.28 28.07
N SER A 147 -22.91 -10.74 26.97
CA SER A 147 -23.82 -9.59 26.98
C SER A 147 -24.84 -9.81 25.88
N ASP A 148 -26.09 -9.85 26.33
CA ASP A 148 -27.31 -10.09 25.57
C ASP A 148 -27.52 -9.14 24.39
N GLY A 149 -28.27 -9.66 23.40
CA GLY A 149 -29.05 -8.84 22.47
C GLY A 149 -28.39 -8.54 21.12
N ALA A 150 -28.55 -9.44 20.15
CA ALA A 150 -28.57 -9.07 18.74
C ALA A 150 -29.40 -10.08 17.94
N GLU A 151 -30.56 -9.62 17.49
CA GLU A 151 -31.44 -10.28 16.54
C GLU A 151 -30.62 -10.75 15.32
N ARG A 152 -30.59 -12.07 15.07
CA ARG A 152 -29.77 -12.67 14.01
C ARG A 152 -30.32 -12.25 12.64
N ARG A 153 -29.66 -11.26 12.03
CA ARG A 153 -29.93 -10.88 10.63
C ARG A 153 -29.50 -12.01 9.68
N PRO A 154 -30.21 -12.19 8.55
CA PRO A 154 -29.94 -13.29 7.64
C PRO A 154 -28.53 -13.19 7.05
N PRO A 155 -27.84 -14.32 6.84
CA PRO A 155 -26.52 -14.33 6.24
C PRO A 155 -26.60 -13.77 4.82
N CYS A 156 -25.72 -12.82 4.53
CA CYS A 156 -25.56 -12.25 3.19
C CYS A 156 -25.28 -13.38 2.17
N PRO A 157 -25.77 -13.24 0.93
CA PRO A 157 -25.63 -14.26 -0.09
C PRO A 157 -24.15 -14.48 -0.39
N LYS A 158 -23.68 -15.72 -0.20
CA LYS A 158 -22.30 -16.14 -0.48
C LYS A 158 -22.03 -16.01 -1.98
N LYS A 159 -21.56 -14.84 -2.43
CA LYS A 159 -20.91 -14.71 -3.74
C LYS A 159 -19.68 -15.62 -3.72
N SER A 160 -19.57 -16.48 -4.72
CA SER A 160 -18.35 -17.28 -4.93
C SER A 160 -17.19 -16.32 -5.15
N LEU A 161 -16.25 -16.29 -4.20
CA LEU A 161 -15.07 -15.44 -4.28
C LEU A 161 -14.23 -15.85 -5.51
N PRO A 162 -13.67 -14.89 -6.26
CA PRO A 162 -12.71 -15.20 -7.29
C PRO A 162 -11.52 -15.96 -6.68
N LYS A 163 -10.99 -16.91 -7.44
CA LYS A 163 -9.86 -17.71 -6.99
C LYS A 163 -8.58 -16.89 -7.13
N PHE A 164 -7.87 -16.73 -6.03
CA PHE A 164 -6.56 -16.09 -5.97
C PHE A 164 -5.45 -17.16 -5.94
N GLU A 165 -4.31 -16.87 -6.54
CA GLU A 165 -3.14 -17.76 -6.59
C GLU A 165 -1.95 -17.17 -5.83
N ALA A 166 -1.79 -15.85 -5.87
CA ALA A 166 -0.72 -15.10 -5.22
C ALA A 166 -1.09 -14.59 -3.82
N ILE A 167 -2.38 -14.64 -3.46
CA ILE A 167 -2.90 -14.22 -2.15
C ILE A 167 -3.94 -15.21 -1.62
N ILE A 168 -4.16 -15.16 -0.31
CA ILE A 168 -5.28 -15.77 0.41
C ILE A 168 -6.18 -14.63 0.89
N TYR A 169 -7.48 -14.72 0.66
CA TYR A 169 -8.47 -13.74 1.12
C TYR A 169 -9.50 -14.41 2.03
N GLU A 170 -9.64 -13.91 3.24
CA GLU A 170 -10.54 -14.45 4.27
C GLU A 170 -11.31 -13.33 4.96
N VAL A 171 -12.61 -13.53 5.24
CA VAL A 171 -13.42 -12.58 6.01
C VAL A 171 -13.93 -13.25 7.27
N THR A 172 -13.62 -12.66 8.43
CA THR A 172 -14.09 -13.11 9.75
C THR A 172 -14.79 -11.96 10.45
N GLY A 173 -16.13 -12.03 10.53
CA GLY A 173 -16.93 -10.93 11.09
C GLY A 173 -16.66 -9.62 10.33
N PRO A 174 -16.32 -8.52 11.02
CA PRO A 174 -16.06 -7.23 10.37
C PRO A 174 -14.64 -7.08 9.82
N VAL A 175 -13.82 -8.14 9.80
CA VAL A 175 -12.40 -8.07 9.42
C VAL A 175 -12.13 -8.91 8.17
N ALA A 176 -11.67 -8.26 7.11
CA ALA A 176 -11.12 -8.90 5.92
C ALA A 176 -9.60 -9.05 6.08
N THR A 177 -9.06 -10.24 5.86
CA THR A 177 -7.63 -10.54 5.93
C THR A 177 -7.13 -10.94 4.54
N ILE A 178 -6.18 -10.18 4.02
CA ILE A 178 -5.46 -10.48 2.78
C ILE A 178 -4.08 -11.01 3.21
N THR A 179 -3.72 -12.22 2.81
CA THR A 179 -2.40 -12.80 3.09
C THR A 179 -1.67 -13.05 1.80
N LEU A 180 -0.45 -12.53 1.68
CA LEU A 180 0.42 -12.77 0.53
C LEU A 180 0.95 -14.21 0.58
N ASP A 181 0.70 -14.99 -0.48
CA ASP A 181 1.01 -16.44 -0.54
C ASP A 181 1.94 -16.78 -1.71
N ARG A 182 3.11 -16.14 -1.72
CA ARG A 182 4.24 -16.47 -2.60
C ARG A 182 5.52 -16.70 -1.80
N PRO A 183 5.52 -17.61 -0.80
CA PRO A 183 6.63 -17.80 0.13
C PRO A 183 7.94 -18.19 -0.55
N GLU A 184 7.88 -18.96 -1.64
CA GLU A 184 9.03 -19.40 -2.44
C GLU A 184 9.78 -18.25 -3.11
N MET A 185 9.10 -17.11 -3.32
CA MET A 185 9.68 -15.88 -3.85
C MET A 185 9.81 -14.80 -2.78
N ALA A 186 9.80 -15.16 -1.49
CA ALA A 186 9.79 -14.24 -0.35
C ALA A 186 8.66 -13.19 -0.41
N ASN A 187 7.53 -13.53 -1.06
CA ASN A 187 6.45 -12.61 -1.40
C ASN A 187 6.89 -11.43 -2.27
N ALA A 188 7.88 -11.62 -3.16
CA ALA A 188 8.29 -10.59 -4.11
C ALA A 188 7.14 -10.21 -5.04
N GLN A 189 6.88 -8.91 -5.16
CA GLN A 189 5.82 -8.38 -6.01
C GLN A 189 6.06 -8.74 -7.48
N ASN A 190 5.06 -9.37 -8.10
CA ASN A 190 4.88 -9.46 -9.55
C ASN A 190 3.53 -8.82 -9.91
N THR A 191 3.27 -8.64 -11.20
CA THR A 191 2.01 -8.06 -11.70
C THR A 191 0.79 -8.80 -11.14
N GLN A 192 0.82 -10.13 -11.13
CA GLN A 192 -0.27 -10.96 -10.61
C GLN A 192 -0.61 -10.67 -9.14
N LEU A 193 0.39 -10.59 -8.27
CA LEU A 193 0.16 -10.28 -6.85
C LEU A 193 -0.43 -8.88 -6.66
N ILE A 194 -0.08 -7.93 -7.53
CA ILE A 194 -0.63 -6.58 -7.51
C ILE A 194 -2.10 -6.63 -7.93
N ASP A 195 -2.41 -7.28 -9.06
CA ASP A 195 -3.76 -7.35 -9.60
C ASP A 195 -4.72 -8.12 -8.68
N GLU A 196 -4.27 -9.24 -8.10
CA GLU A 196 -5.05 -10.02 -7.14
C GLU A 196 -5.26 -9.27 -5.82
N GLY A 197 -4.24 -8.52 -5.36
CA GLY A 197 -4.36 -7.64 -4.20
C GLY A 197 -5.41 -6.55 -4.43
N ASP A 198 -5.38 -5.90 -5.58
CA ASP A 198 -6.36 -4.88 -5.97
C ASP A 198 -7.79 -5.47 -5.99
N ALA A 199 -7.95 -6.66 -6.58
CA ALA A 199 -9.24 -7.36 -6.60
C ALA A 199 -9.73 -7.72 -5.18
N ALA A 200 -8.84 -8.12 -4.27
CA ALA A 200 -9.23 -8.39 -2.88
C ALA A 200 -9.62 -7.13 -2.10
N PHE A 201 -8.97 -5.99 -2.36
CA PHE A 201 -9.41 -4.71 -1.80
C PHE A 201 -10.79 -4.29 -2.34
N ASP A 202 -11.05 -4.48 -3.63
CA ASP A 202 -12.36 -4.19 -4.22
C ASP A 202 -13.47 -5.11 -3.65
N LEU A 203 -13.15 -6.37 -3.34
CA LEU A 203 -14.09 -7.28 -2.66
C LEU A 203 -14.38 -6.86 -1.23
N ALA A 204 -13.36 -6.43 -0.49
CA ALA A 204 -13.53 -5.93 0.87
C ALA A 204 -14.35 -4.63 0.90
N ASP A 205 -14.17 -3.77 -0.10
CA ASP A 205 -14.94 -2.53 -0.26
C ASP A 205 -16.42 -2.79 -0.60
N ALA A 206 -16.68 -3.77 -1.46
CA ALA A 206 -18.05 -4.12 -1.86
C ALA A 206 -18.84 -4.86 -0.76
N ASP A 207 -18.22 -5.22 0.35
CA ASP A 207 -18.85 -5.91 1.48
C ASP A 207 -19.11 -4.94 2.64
N ASP A 208 -20.36 -4.49 2.77
CA ASP A 208 -20.80 -3.56 3.81
C ASP A 208 -20.57 -4.07 5.25
N LEU A 209 -20.31 -5.38 5.43
CA LEU A 209 -19.96 -5.95 6.73
C LEU A 209 -18.49 -5.74 7.09
N VAL A 210 -17.61 -5.54 6.11
CA VAL A 210 -16.18 -5.34 6.33
C VAL A 210 -15.94 -3.92 6.82
N ARG A 211 -15.30 -3.80 7.99
CA ARG A 211 -14.95 -2.52 8.63
C ARG A 211 -13.44 -2.31 8.71
N VAL A 212 -12.68 -3.40 8.66
CA VAL A 212 -11.22 -3.40 8.81
C VAL A 212 -10.62 -4.36 7.79
N VAL A 213 -9.59 -3.91 7.08
CA VAL A 213 -8.75 -4.76 6.22
C VAL A 213 -7.39 -4.94 6.87
N VAL A 214 -7.00 -6.19 7.10
CA VAL A 214 -5.71 -6.62 7.61
C VAL A 214 -4.91 -7.20 6.45
N LEU A 215 -3.66 -6.76 6.30
CA LEU A 215 -2.75 -7.32 5.32
C LEU A 215 -1.57 -8.02 6.00
N CYS A 216 -1.37 -9.29 5.64
CA CYS A 216 -0.39 -10.20 6.20
C CYS A 216 0.50 -10.80 5.10
N ARG A 217 1.64 -11.37 5.49
CA ARG A 217 2.49 -12.18 4.60
C ARG A 217 2.62 -13.59 5.18
N LYS A 218 2.57 -14.61 4.32
CA LYS A 218 2.87 -15.99 4.71
C LYS A 218 4.38 -16.20 4.87
N GLY A 219 4.77 -16.88 5.96
CA GLY A 219 6.14 -17.10 6.40
C GLY A 219 7.05 -17.69 5.34
#